data_AF-K1LCV4-F1
#
_entry.id   AF-K1LCV4-F1
#
_cell.length_a   1.000
_cell.length_b   1.000
_cell.length_c   1.000
_cell.angle_alpha   90.00
_cell.angle_beta   90.00
_cell.angle_gamma   90.00
#
_symmetry.space_group_name_H-M   'P 1'
#
loop_
_entity.id
_entity.type
_entity.pdbx_description
1 polymer ?
#
loop_
_entity_poly.entity_id
_entity_poly.type
_entity_poly.pdbx_seq_one_letter_code
_entity_poly.pdbx_strand_id
1 'polypeptide(L)'
;MNDYIRRVKTLLCIDDKLQDSLLEEIQDNTIALYKALTGADAVPLDHDFMIVEVMVKRYNRIGNEGMLQERQADMLQVFNSDDFSEYKDILLARYKPPDTRQKGGVFWR
;
A
#
# COMPACT_ATOMS: atom_id res chain seq x y z
N MET A 1 9.72 0.79 17.35
CA MET A 1 9.92 0.80 15.89
C MET A 1 9.26 -0.45 15.35
N ASN A 2 8.34 -0.34 14.40
CA ASN A 2 7.74 -1.52 13.79
C ASN A 2 8.71 -2.10 12.78
N ASP A 3 9.03 -3.38 12.96
CA ASP A 3 9.97 -4.10 12.11
C ASP A 3 9.19 -4.77 10.97
N TYR A 4 8.86 -3.97 9.95
CA TYR A 4 8.08 -4.44 8.80
C TYR A 4 8.86 -5.45 7.96
N ILE A 5 10.14 -5.18 7.70
CA ILE A 5 11.00 -6.06 6.88
C ILE A 5 11.07 -7.47 7.47
N ARG A 6 11.30 -7.61 8.78
CA ARG A 6 11.31 -8.94 9.42
C ARG A 6 9.97 -9.66 9.27
N ARG A 7 8.84 -8.96 9.41
CA ARG A 7 7.51 -9.55 9.24
C ARG A 7 7.28 -10.00 7.80
N VAL A 8 7.66 -9.18 6.83
CA VAL A 8 7.55 -9.49 5.39
C VAL A 8 8.43 -10.69 5.03
N LYS A 9 9.68 -10.73 5.48
CA LYS A 9 10.57 -11.90 5.32
C LYS A 9 9.97 -13.18 5.88
N THR A 10 9.37 -13.09 7.07
CA THR A 10 8.69 -14.23 7.70
C THR A 10 7.55 -14.77 6.80
N LEU A 11 6.75 -13.88 6.21
CA LEU A 11 5.64 -14.27 5.32
C LEU A 11 6.11 -14.81 3.97
N LEU A 12 7.26 -14.36 3.48
CA LEU A 12 7.87 -14.81 2.23
C LEU A 12 8.77 -16.04 2.40
N CYS A 13 8.92 -16.56 3.62
CA CYS A 13 9.86 -17.63 3.97
C CYS A 13 11.32 -17.31 3.56
N ILE A 14 11.72 -16.04 3.68
CA ILE A 14 13.09 -15.58 3.42
C ILE A 14 13.85 -15.52 4.76
N ASP A 15 14.97 -16.24 4.85
CA ASP A 15 15.83 -16.28 6.04
C ASP A 15 17.16 -15.53 5.85
N ASP A 16 17.53 -15.23 4.61
CA ASP A 16 18.74 -14.48 4.26
C ASP A 16 18.53 -12.95 4.22
N LYS A 17 19.52 -12.22 3.70
CA LYS A 17 19.55 -10.75 3.60
C LYS A 17 19.69 -10.23 2.17
N LEU A 18 19.54 -11.09 1.16
CA LEU A 18 19.83 -10.74 -0.23
C LEU A 18 18.88 -9.68 -0.79
N GLN A 19 17.65 -9.63 -0.27
CA GLN A 19 16.62 -8.72 -0.73
C GLN A 19 16.37 -7.55 0.24
N ASP A 20 17.24 -7.32 1.24
CA ASP A 20 17.00 -6.31 2.29
C ASP A 20 16.88 -4.91 1.69
N SER A 21 17.80 -4.52 0.81
CA SER A 21 17.74 -3.22 0.14
C SER A 21 16.48 -3.05 -0.71
N LEU A 22 16.00 -4.13 -1.33
CA LEU A 22 14.74 -4.09 -2.08
C LEU A 22 13.54 -3.93 -1.13
N LEU A 23 13.53 -4.65 -0.02
CA LEU A 23 12.46 -4.57 0.98
C LEU A 23 12.44 -3.20 1.68
N GLU A 24 13.60 -2.58 1.90
CA GLU A 24 13.74 -1.20 2.38
C GLU A 24 13.08 -0.21 1.41
N GLU A 25 13.40 -0.28 0.11
CA GLU A 25 12.78 0.57 -0.91
C GLU A 25 11.27 0.35 -1.04
N ILE A 26 10.82 -0.91 -0.96
CA ILE A 26 9.39 -1.22 -0.96
C ILE A 26 8.72 -0.63 0.29
N GLN A 27 9.35 -0.73 1.46
CA GLN A 27 8.85 -0.18 2.71
C GLN A 27 8.67 1.34 2.60
N ASP A 28 9.72 2.05 2.18
CA ASP A 28 9.74 3.52 2.13
C ASP A 28 8.69 4.05 1.17
N ASN A 29 8.57 3.45 -0.02
CA ASN A 29 7.54 3.79 -1.00
C ASN A 29 6.12 3.47 -0.49
N THR A 30 5.94 2.35 0.22
CA THR A 30 4.63 1.96 0.77
C THR A 30 4.19 2.94 1.87
N ILE A 31 5.12 3.33 2.75
CA ILE A 31 4.85 4.31 3.80
C ILE A 31 4.58 5.69 3.18
N ALA A 32 5.37 6.12 2.20
CA ALA A 32 5.15 7.39 1.51
C ALA A 32 3.78 7.45 0.84
N LEU A 33 3.37 6.37 0.16
CA LEU A 33 2.05 6.26 -0.45
C LEU A 33 0.93 6.30 0.60
N TYR A 34 1.08 5.56 1.70
CA TYR A 34 0.11 5.59 2.80
C TYR A 34 -0.08 7.02 3.35
N LYS A 35 1.02 7.74 3.59
CA LYS A 35 0.99 9.14 4.06
C LYS A 35 0.32 10.06 3.05
N ALA A 36 0.62 9.91 1.75
CA ALA A 36 0.01 10.69 0.69
C ALA A 36 -1.51 10.46 0.59
N LEU A 37 -1.97 9.21 0.77
CA LEU A 37 -3.40 8.85 0.72
C LEU A 37 -4.18 9.35 1.94
N THR A 38 -3.56 9.34 3.12
CA THR A 38 -4.25 9.61 4.40
C THR A 38 -4.02 11.03 4.93
N GLY A 39 -2.98 11.72 4.46
CA GLY A 39 -2.50 12.98 5.05
C GLY A 39 -1.87 12.82 6.44
N ALA A 40 -1.63 11.58 6.90
CA ALA A 40 -1.05 11.31 8.21
C ALA A 40 0.47 11.47 8.21
N ASP A 41 1.03 11.96 9.31
CA ASP A 41 2.49 12.08 9.48
C ASP A 41 3.18 10.73 9.68
N ALA A 42 2.45 9.75 10.23
CA ALA A 42 2.94 8.42 10.54
C ALA A 42 1.85 7.35 10.39
N VAL A 43 2.28 6.10 10.21
CA VAL A 43 1.40 4.93 10.22
C VAL A 43 1.06 4.57 11.67
N PRO A 44 -0.23 4.54 12.07
CA PRO A 44 -0.62 4.10 13.39
C PRO A 44 -0.53 2.57 13.53
N LEU A 45 -0.33 2.06 14.76
CA LEU A 45 -0.11 0.63 15.04
C LEU A 45 -1.20 -0.30 14.50
N ASP A 46 -2.45 0.15 14.55
CA ASP A 46 -3.60 -0.59 14.04
C ASP A 46 -3.61 -0.70 12.52
N HIS A 47 -2.77 0.05 11.81
CA HIS A 47 -2.64 0.05 10.36
C HIS A 47 -1.38 -0.68 9.86
N ASP A 48 -0.52 -1.17 10.78
CA ASP A 48 0.72 -1.87 10.44
C ASP A 48 0.52 -3.09 9.54
N PHE A 49 -0.56 -3.83 9.78
CA PHE A 49 -0.84 -5.04 9.02
C PHE A 49 -1.04 -4.73 7.53
N MET A 50 -1.64 -3.58 7.21
CA MET A 50 -1.84 -3.14 5.82
C MET A 50 -0.51 -2.87 5.14
N ILE A 51 0.43 -2.22 5.82
CA ILE A 51 1.77 -1.97 5.28
C ILE A 51 2.46 -3.30 4.95
N VAL A 52 2.44 -4.26 5.88
CA VAL A 52 3.08 -5.58 5.68
C VAL A 52 2.48 -6.33 4.50
N GLU A 53 1.16 -6.40 4.40
CA GLU A 53 0.47 -7.10 3.30
C GLU A 53 0.76 -6.42 1.94
N VAL A 54 0.76 -5.08 1.89
CA VAL A 54 1.11 -4.34 0.66
C VAL A 54 2.56 -4.59 0.26
N MET A 55 3.49 -4.59 1.20
CA MET A 55 4.90 -4.90 0.92
C MET A 55 5.07 -6.30 0.32
N VAL A 56 4.38 -7.32 0.87
CA VAL A 56 4.38 -8.69 0.33
C VAL A 56 3.86 -8.72 -1.11
N LYS A 57 2.72 -8.05 -1.38
CA LYS A 57 2.15 -7.96 -2.73
C LYS A 57 3.10 -7.29 -3.72
N ARG A 58 3.73 -6.18 -3.32
CA ARG A 58 4.71 -5.45 -4.16
C ARG A 58 5.94 -6.29 -4.46
N TYR A 59 6.49 -6.99 -3.46
CA TYR A 59 7.62 -7.89 -3.66
C TYR A 59 7.28 -9.00 -4.68
N ASN A 60 6.14 -9.68 -4.48
CA ASN A 60 5.68 -10.74 -5.39
C ASN A 60 5.41 -10.22 -6.81
N ARG A 61 4.89 -8.98 -6.94
CA ARG A 61 4.66 -8.33 -8.24
C ARG A 61 5.99 -8.10 -8.97
N ILE A 62 6.99 -7.52 -8.30
CA ILE A 62 8.33 -7.28 -8.89
C ILE A 62 8.99 -8.61 -9.31
N GLY A 63 8.90 -9.64 -8.46
CA GLY A 63 9.41 -10.98 -8.80
C GLY A 63 8.71 -11.61 -10.00
N ASN A 64 7.39 -11.40 -10.14
CA ASN A 64 6.61 -11.92 -11.26
C ASN A 64 6.74 -11.09 -12.54
N GLU A 65 7.01 -9.79 -12.50
CA GLU A 65 7.21 -8.94 -13.68
C GLU A 65 8.40 -9.42 -14.54
N GLY A 66 9.46 -9.92 -13.89
CA GLY A 66 10.58 -10.58 -14.58
C GLY A 66 10.19 -11.88 -15.30
N MET A 67 9.21 -12.64 -14.76
CA MET A 67 8.68 -13.85 -15.40
C MET A 67 7.58 -13.55 -16.43
N LEU A 68 6.85 -12.44 -16.30
CA LEU A 68 5.78 -12.05 -17.20
C LEU A 68 6.30 -11.56 -18.55
N GLN A 69 7.53 -11.04 -18.67
CA GLN A 69 8.14 -10.77 -19.98
C GLN A 69 8.24 -12.03 -20.85
N GLU A 70 8.40 -13.21 -20.24
CA GLU A 70 8.46 -14.49 -20.97
C GLU A 70 7.06 -15.02 -21.35
N ARG A 71 5.98 -14.53 -20.72
CA ARG A 71 4.59 -15.01 -20.91
C ARG A 71 3.66 -14.03 -21.63
N GLN A 72 4.15 -12.84 -22.01
CA GLN A 72 3.36 -11.71 -22.53
C GLN A 72 2.98 -11.78 -24.03
N ALA A 73 3.05 -12.94 -24.68
CA ALA A 73 2.50 -13.08 -26.03
C ALA A 73 0.95 -13.16 -26.05
N ASP A 74 0.28 -13.57 -24.96
CA ASP A 74 -1.11 -14.05 -25.08
C ASP A 74 -2.10 -13.58 -24.01
N MET A 75 -1.73 -12.68 -23.09
CA MET A 75 -2.72 -12.19 -22.12
C MET A 75 -2.40 -10.77 -21.64
N LEU A 76 -3.03 -9.79 -22.28
CA LEU A 76 -3.20 -8.43 -21.78
C LEU A 76 -3.96 -8.50 -20.44
N GLN A 77 -3.25 -8.79 -19.34
CA GLN A 77 -3.87 -8.87 -18.03
C GLN A 77 -3.94 -7.47 -17.43
N VAL A 78 -5.16 -7.07 -17.13
CA VAL A 78 -5.59 -5.81 -16.50
C VAL A 78 -4.77 -5.50 -15.24
N PHE A 79 -3.68 -4.73 -15.38
CA PHE A 79 -2.91 -4.22 -14.23
C PHE A 79 -3.30 -2.78 -13.94
N ASN A 80 -4.30 -2.61 -13.10
CA ASN A 80 -4.53 -1.35 -12.39
C ASN A 80 -4.92 -1.67 -10.94
N SER A 81 -4.01 -2.27 -10.18
CA SER A 81 -4.19 -2.49 -8.74
C SER A 81 -3.56 -1.34 -7.96
N ASP A 82 -4.42 -0.47 -7.45
CA ASP A 82 -4.09 0.48 -6.39
C ASP A 82 -3.77 -0.32 -5.12
N ASP A 83 -2.55 -0.18 -4.60
CA ASP A 83 -2.00 -1.07 -3.56
C ASP A 83 -2.84 -1.06 -2.27
N PHE A 84 -3.56 0.04 -1.99
CA PHE A 84 -4.41 0.17 -0.80
C PHE A 84 -5.90 0.00 -1.10
N SER A 85 -6.28 -0.46 -2.30
CA SER A 85 -7.68 -0.58 -2.73
C SER A 85 -8.55 -1.42 -1.80
N GLU A 86 -8.03 -2.56 -1.31
CA GLU A 86 -8.72 -3.46 -0.38
C GLU A 86 -8.96 -2.84 1.01
N TYR A 87 -8.23 -1.77 1.34
CA TYR A 87 -8.27 -1.12 2.64
C TYR A 87 -8.99 0.22 2.62
N LYS A 88 -9.58 0.62 1.47
CA LYS A 88 -10.22 1.92 1.29
C LYS A 88 -11.26 2.20 2.36
N ASP A 89 -12.11 1.23 2.71
CA ASP A 89 -13.16 1.44 3.72
C ASP A 89 -12.58 1.71 5.11
N ILE A 90 -11.51 1.02 5.48
CA ILE A 90 -10.79 1.22 6.77
C ILE A 90 -10.13 2.59 6.80
N LEU A 91 -9.43 2.95 5.71
CA LEU A 91 -8.75 4.24 5.58
C LEU A 91 -9.76 5.40 5.59
N LEU A 92 -10.86 5.28 4.85
CA LEU A 92 -11.93 6.28 4.81
C LEU A 92 -12.63 6.41 6.16
N ALA A 93 -12.82 5.32 6.91
CA ALA A 93 -13.42 5.40 8.24
C ALA A 93 -12.58 6.25 9.21
N ARG A 94 -11.25 6.16 9.13
CA ARG A 94 -10.32 6.88 10.02
C ARG A 94 -10.01 8.29 9.54
N TYR A 95 -9.77 8.46 8.24
CA TYR A 95 -9.27 9.69 7.63
C TYR A 95 -10.35 10.38 6.78
N LYS A 96 -11.63 10.22 7.15
CA LYS A 96 -12.79 10.77 6.40
C LYS A 96 -12.43 12.13 5.82
N PRO A 97 -12.57 12.33 4.49
CA PRO A 97 -12.42 13.67 3.94
C PRO A 97 -13.42 14.58 4.65
N PRO A 98 -13.05 15.84 4.94
CA PRO A 98 -13.96 16.80 5.56
C PRO A 98 -15.26 16.83 4.76
N ASP A 99 -16.41 16.72 5.44
CA ASP A 99 -17.72 16.73 4.79
C ASP A 99 -17.85 18.04 3.99
N THR A 100 -17.72 17.96 2.66
CA THR A 100 -17.79 19.12 1.77
C THR A 100 -19.21 19.66 1.65
N ARG A 101 -20.19 19.10 2.39
CA ARG A 101 -21.54 19.65 2.52
C ARG A 101 -21.61 20.75 3.59
N GLN A 102 -20.80 21.80 3.46
CA GLN A 102 -21.30 23.09 3.94
C GLN A 102 -22.44 23.49 3.02
N LYS A 103 -23.67 23.22 3.48
CA LYS A 103 -24.90 23.80 2.96
C LYS A 103 -24.69 25.31 2.86
N GLY A 104 -24.42 25.80 1.65
CA GLY A 104 -24.64 27.18 1.28
C GLY A 104 -26.15 27.45 1.39
N GLY A 105 -26.61 27.71 2.61
CA GLY A 105 -27.93 28.25 2.86
C GLY A 105 -27.95 29.65 2.29
N VAL A 106 -28.38 29.78 1.03
CA VAL A 106 -28.66 31.07 0.42
C VAL A 106 -29.85 31.65 1.16
N PHE A 107 -29.57 32.53 2.12
CA PHE A 107 -30.58 33.30 2.84
C PHE A 107 -30.97 34.48 1.95
N TRP A 108 -32.07 34.35 1.23
CA TRP A 108 -32.70 35.47 0.53
C TRP A 108 -33.51 36.28 1.55
N ARG A 109 -33.14 37.55 1.72
CA ARG A 109 -33.94 38.56 2.41
C ARG A 109 -33.97 39.85 1.59
#